data_AF-A0A6A6F7K8-F1
#
_entry.id   AF-A0A6A6F7K8-F1
#
_cell.length_a   1.000
_cell.length_b   1.000
_cell.length_c   1.000
_cell.angle_alpha   90.00
_cell.angle_beta   90.00
_cell.angle_gamma   90.00
#
_symmetry.space_group_name_H-M   'P 1'
#
loop_
_entity.id
_entity.type
_entity.pdbx_description
1 polymer ?
#
loop_
_entity_poly.entity_id
_entity_poly.type
_entity_poly.pdbx_seq_one_letter_code
_entity_poly.pdbx_strand_id
1 'polypeptide(L)'
;LRLPLEIRQEIYAYLLPRTIAHSKPNPLAQHARNFSAVKKRSARGMIVPQSEPGYSRAAHIVWQRGNIRLLSVCRQIHDECAELLYGNSTFLLFVTYLGISFRFNWLLLSGMAPQRKYDFLELLPAKYMALVKRVVVNVDHVDSYTGMIKFNVSGKGLTHGLRKQVQRLIDVL
;
A
#
# COMPACT_ATOMS: atom_id res chain seq x y z
N LEU A 1 10.29 32.35 -7.75
CA LEU A 1 11.47 31.66 -7.17
C LEU A 1 12.65 31.81 -8.13
N ARG A 2 13.87 32.11 -7.64
CA ARG A 2 15.06 32.35 -8.50
C ARG A 2 16.01 31.15 -8.62
N LEU A 3 15.77 30.07 -7.87
CA LEU A 3 16.56 28.85 -7.95
C LEU A 3 16.16 28.04 -9.20
N PRO A 4 17.12 27.38 -9.89
CA PRO A 4 16.83 26.42 -10.96
C PRO A 4 15.84 25.34 -10.50
N LEU A 5 15.07 24.78 -11.44
CA LEU A 5 14.01 23.82 -11.13
C LEU A 5 14.58 22.57 -10.43
N GLU A 6 15.71 22.07 -10.89
CA GLU A 6 16.37 20.85 -10.42
C GLU A 6 16.76 20.99 -8.95
N ILE A 7 17.33 22.13 -8.57
CA ILE A 7 17.70 22.42 -7.18
C ILE A 7 16.46 22.51 -6.30
N ARG A 8 15.37 23.09 -6.81
CA ARG A 8 14.11 23.15 -6.07
C ARG A 8 13.51 21.76 -5.88
N GLN A 9 13.53 20.92 -6.91
CA GLN A 9 13.07 19.55 -6.85
C GLN A 9 13.87 18.71 -5.85
N GLU A 10 15.20 18.86 -5.79
CA GLU A 10 16.04 18.21 -4.77
C GLU A 10 15.66 18.64 -3.35
N ILE A 11 15.47 19.94 -3.13
CA ILE A 11 15.00 20.47 -1.84
C ILE A 11 13.63 19.89 -1.47
N TYR A 12 12.68 19.86 -2.43
CA TYR A 12 11.35 19.32 -2.19
C TYR A 12 11.38 17.81 -1.95
N ALA A 13 12.20 17.04 -2.68
CA ALA A 13 12.34 15.60 -2.49
C ALA A 13 12.89 15.24 -1.10
N TYR A 14 13.73 16.11 -0.53
CA TYR A 14 14.20 15.97 0.85
C TYR A 14 13.10 16.30 1.89
N LEU A 15 12.28 17.32 1.63
CA LEU A 15 11.30 17.82 2.59
C LEU A 15 9.94 17.11 2.53
N LEU A 16 9.51 16.66 1.36
CA LEU A 16 8.19 16.06 1.14
C LEU A 16 8.10 14.64 1.73
N PRO A 17 6.89 14.18 2.07
CA PRO A 17 6.67 12.77 2.35
C PRO A 17 7.13 11.90 1.17
N ARG A 18 7.74 10.76 1.48
CA ARG A 18 8.21 9.81 0.47
C ARG A 18 7.99 8.38 0.90
N THR A 19 7.90 7.48 -0.06
CA THR A 19 7.71 6.05 0.20
C THR A 19 9.01 5.30 0.24
N ILE A 20 9.13 4.37 1.19
CA ILE A 20 10.25 3.45 1.34
C ILE A 20 9.69 2.04 1.15
N ALA A 21 10.27 1.29 0.22
CA ALA A 21 9.96 -0.12 0.03
C ALA A 21 10.86 -0.96 0.95
N HIS A 22 10.27 -1.56 1.98
CA HIS A 22 10.99 -2.55 2.79
C HIS A 22 10.86 -3.93 2.15
N SER A 23 12.00 -4.50 1.74
CA SER A 23 12.07 -5.88 1.23
C SER A 23 11.82 -6.93 2.32
N LYS A 24 11.99 -6.58 3.61
CA LYS A 24 11.81 -7.49 4.74
C LYS A 24 10.53 -7.12 5.52
N PRO A 25 9.48 -7.96 5.51
CA PRO A 25 8.28 -7.69 6.29
C PRO A 25 8.59 -7.92 7.78
N ASN A 26 8.33 -6.89 8.57
CA ASN A 26 8.20 -6.86 10.03
C ASN A 26 9.18 -7.77 10.84
N PRO A 27 10.19 -7.21 11.55
CA PRO A 27 11.04 -8.00 12.45
C PRO A 27 10.24 -8.77 13.53
N LEU A 28 9.02 -8.30 13.87
CA LEU A 28 8.12 -9.00 14.78
C LEU A 28 7.49 -10.27 14.18
N ALA A 29 7.48 -10.45 12.86
CA ALA A 29 7.07 -11.73 12.25
C ALA A 29 8.05 -12.86 12.61
N GLN A 30 9.31 -12.51 12.89
CA GLN A 30 10.31 -13.42 13.46
C GLN A 30 10.00 -13.69 14.94
N HIS A 31 9.64 -12.67 15.73
CA HIS A 31 9.27 -12.81 17.14
C HIS A 31 7.94 -13.54 17.36
N ALA A 32 7.00 -13.49 16.40
CA ALA A 32 5.76 -14.28 16.39
C ALA A 32 6.05 -15.79 16.48
N ARG A 33 7.22 -16.23 15.97
CA ARG A 33 7.68 -17.62 16.05
C ARG A 33 8.12 -18.03 17.46
N ASN A 34 8.43 -17.05 18.32
CA ASN A 34 8.81 -17.30 19.72
C ASN A 34 7.60 -17.42 20.66
N PHE A 35 6.37 -17.21 20.18
CA PHE A 35 5.17 -17.40 20.99
C PHE A 35 5.03 -18.88 21.39
N SER A 36 4.59 -19.08 22.63
CA SER A 36 4.46 -20.40 23.26
C SER A 36 3.59 -21.39 22.44
N ALA A 37 2.60 -20.89 21.70
CA ALA A 37 1.75 -21.71 20.82
C ALA A 37 2.52 -22.30 19.62
N VAL A 38 3.47 -21.55 19.04
CA VAL A 38 4.31 -22.01 17.91
C VAL A 38 5.39 -22.97 18.40
N LYS A 39 6.03 -22.68 19.55
CA LYS A 39 6.99 -23.59 20.20
C LYS A 39 6.36 -24.91 20.64
N LYS A 40 5.12 -24.89 21.14
CA LYS A 40 4.38 -26.12 21.48
C LYS A 40 4.05 -26.97 20.26
N ARG A 41 3.87 -26.36 19.07
CA ARG A 41 3.69 -27.11 17.82
C ARG A 41 4.98 -27.79 17.37
N SER A 42 6.10 -27.08 17.37
CA SER A 42 7.40 -27.68 17.00
C SER A 42 7.80 -28.79 17.97
N ALA A 43 7.56 -28.61 19.27
CA ALA A 43 7.85 -29.62 20.30
C ALA A 43 7.01 -30.89 20.15
N ARG A 44 5.85 -30.82 19.48
CA ARG A 44 4.99 -31.97 19.16
C ARG A 44 5.29 -32.59 17.79
N GLY A 45 6.40 -32.21 17.15
CA GLY A 45 6.79 -32.71 15.83
C GLY A 45 5.88 -32.24 14.68
N MET A 46 4.98 -31.27 14.93
CA MET A 46 4.12 -30.72 13.88
C MET A 46 4.90 -29.73 13.02
N ILE A 47 4.69 -29.77 11.70
CA ILE A 47 5.25 -28.81 10.75
C ILE A 47 4.77 -27.42 11.15
N VAL A 48 5.69 -26.56 11.58
CA VAL A 48 5.42 -25.14 11.75
C VAL A 48 5.24 -24.57 10.33
N PRO A 49 4.10 -23.92 10.01
CA PRO A 49 3.92 -23.31 8.70
C PRO A 49 5.09 -22.37 8.45
N GLN A 50 5.99 -22.76 7.54
CA GLN A 50 6.98 -21.83 7.05
C GLN A 50 6.23 -20.80 6.21
N SER A 51 6.57 -19.53 6.38
CA SER A 51 6.15 -18.53 5.41
C SER A 51 6.73 -18.94 4.07
N GLU A 52 5.89 -19.44 3.16
CA GLU A 52 6.33 -19.95 1.87
C GLU A 52 7.23 -18.92 1.17
N PRO A 53 8.42 -19.33 0.70
CA PRO A 53 9.38 -18.42 0.06
C PRO A 53 8.91 -17.94 -1.33
N GLY A 54 7.82 -18.49 -1.88
CA GLY A 54 7.29 -18.17 -3.21
C GLY A 54 6.18 -17.12 -3.25
N TYR A 55 5.50 -16.84 -2.13
CA TYR A 55 4.62 -15.68 -2.06
C TYR A 55 5.50 -14.46 -1.84
N SER A 56 5.87 -13.79 -2.94
CA SER A 56 6.39 -12.42 -2.93
C SER A 56 5.43 -11.57 -2.11
N ARG A 57 5.73 -11.44 -0.81
CA ARG A 57 4.86 -10.75 0.14
C ARG A 57 4.75 -9.31 -0.34
N ALA A 58 3.52 -8.89 -0.60
CA ALA A 58 3.11 -7.51 -0.86
C ALA A 58 4.16 -6.53 -0.35
N ALA A 59 4.80 -5.80 -1.27
CA ALA A 59 5.85 -4.86 -0.94
C ALA A 59 5.44 -4.05 0.30
N HIS A 60 6.23 -4.12 1.37
CA HIS A 60 5.92 -3.40 2.59
C HIS A 60 6.30 -1.92 2.37
N ILE A 61 5.38 -1.21 1.72
CA ILE A 61 5.53 0.20 1.43
C ILE A 61 5.11 0.98 2.68
N VAL A 62 6.03 1.81 3.16
CA VAL A 62 5.79 2.71 4.29
C VAL A 62 6.13 4.13 3.86
N TRP A 63 5.30 5.07 4.26
CA TRP A 63 5.51 6.49 4.04
C TRP A 63 6.37 7.07 5.15
N GLN A 64 7.52 7.62 4.80
CA GLN A 64 8.26 8.50 5.69
C GLN A 64 7.51 9.82 5.79
N ARG A 65 7.24 10.28 7.02
CA ARG A 65 6.61 11.59 7.23
C ARG A 65 7.55 12.69 6.74
N GLY A 66 6.98 13.63 5.99
CA GLY A 66 7.63 14.87 5.59
C GLY A 66 6.73 16.08 5.85
N ASN A 67 7.09 17.22 5.29
CA ASN A 67 6.39 18.48 5.47
C ASN A 67 5.40 18.74 4.33
N ILE A 68 4.11 18.49 4.58
CA ILE A 68 3.04 18.77 3.62
C ILE A 68 2.65 20.25 3.52
N ARG A 69 3.12 21.10 4.45
CA ARG A 69 2.76 22.53 4.46
C ARG A 69 3.26 23.27 3.21
N LEU A 70 4.26 22.73 2.52
CA LEU A 70 4.76 23.25 1.25
C LEU A 70 3.66 23.34 0.18
N LEU A 71 2.70 22.42 0.20
CA LEU A 71 1.55 22.42 -0.72
C LEU A 71 0.61 23.62 -0.50
N SER A 72 0.74 24.36 0.60
CA SER A 72 -0.14 25.48 0.92
C SER A 72 0.49 26.86 0.67
N VAL A 73 1.75 26.91 0.22
CA VAL A 73 2.51 28.17 0.18
C VAL A 73 2.09 29.06 -0.99
N CYS A 74 2.23 28.57 -2.22
CA CYS A 74 1.82 29.27 -3.43
C CYS A 74 1.59 28.27 -4.57
N ARG A 75 0.93 28.71 -5.65
CA ARG A 75 0.58 27.84 -6.78
C ARG A 75 1.79 27.15 -7.41
N GLN A 76 2.88 27.88 -7.62
CA GLN A 76 4.09 27.31 -8.22
C GLN A 76 4.67 26.18 -7.37
N ILE A 77 4.88 26.41 -6.07
CA ILE A 77 5.41 25.40 -5.15
C ILE A 77 4.42 24.24 -5.03
N HIS A 78 3.13 24.53 -4.96
CA HIS A 78 2.09 23.53 -4.87
C HIS A 78 2.14 22.56 -6.06
N ASP A 79 2.12 23.07 -7.30
CA ASP A 79 2.07 22.24 -8.49
C ASP A 79 3.33 21.37 -8.61
N GLU A 80 4.52 21.94 -8.35
CA GLU A 80 5.79 21.21 -8.37
C GLU A 80 5.88 20.16 -7.24
N CYS A 81 5.45 20.49 -6.03
CA CYS A 81 5.42 19.53 -4.92
C CYS A 81 4.39 18.43 -5.14
N ALA A 82 3.22 18.73 -5.72
CA ALA A 82 2.20 17.74 -6.03
C ALA A 82 2.71 16.73 -7.06
N GLU A 83 3.37 17.20 -8.12
CA GLU A 83 3.98 16.32 -9.12
C GLU A 83 5.02 15.37 -8.50
N LEU A 84 5.90 15.88 -7.64
CA LEU A 84 6.87 15.05 -6.94
C LEU A 84 6.23 14.08 -5.95
N LEU A 85 5.25 14.54 -5.16
CA LEU A 85 4.61 13.74 -4.13
C LEU A 85 3.83 12.57 -4.75
N TYR A 86 2.97 12.84 -5.73
CA TYR A 86 2.12 11.82 -6.34
C TYR A 86 2.87 11.00 -7.41
N GLY A 87 3.81 11.61 -8.14
CA GLY A 87 4.54 10.95 -9.21
C GLY A 87 5.66 10.01 -8.74
N ASN A 88 6.36 10.35 -7.67
CA ASN A 88 7.52 9.58 -7.21
C ASN A 88 7.18 8.59 -6.09
N SER A 89 6.09 8.83 -5.36
CA SER A 89 5.66 7.95 -4.28
C SER A 89 4.89 6.74 -4.78
N THR A 90 5.04 5.61 -4.09
CA THR A 90 4.36 4.37 -4.44
C THR A 90 3.10 4.15 -3.61
N PHE A 91 1.95 4.00 -4.26
CA PHE A 91 0.67 3.77 -3.60
C PHE A 91 0.39 2.27 -3.47
N LEU A 92 0.17 1.80 -2.23
CA LEU A 92 -0.19 0.41 -1.96
C LEU A 92 -1.72 0.27 -1.94
N LEU A 93 -2.27 -0.33 -3.00
CA LEU A 93 -3.71 -0.53 -3.15
C LEU A 93 -4.09 -1.96 -2.81
N PHE A 94 -5.24 -2.11 -2.19
CA PHE A 94 -5.90 -3.38 -1.93
C PHE A 94 -7.20 -3.39 -2.71
N VAL A 95 -7.25 -4.24 -3.74
CA VAL A 95 -8.43 -4.46 -4.57
C VAL A 95 -9.14 -5.69 -4.03
N THR A 96 -10.34 -5.48 -3.52
CA THR A 96 -11.24 -6.52 -3.01
C THR A 96 -12.51 -6.54 -3.85
N TYR A 97 -13.38 -7.53 -3.63
CA TYR A 97 -14.70 -7.53 -4.28
C TYR A 97 -15.50 -6.25 -3.98
N LEU A 98 -15.40 -5.74 -2.75
CA LEU A 98 -16.17 -4.59 -2.27
C LEU A 98 -15.67 -3.25 -2.82
N GLY A 99 -14.37 -3.13 -3.10
CA GLY A 99 -13.79 -1.88 -3.57
C GLY A 99 -12.27 -1.84 -3.51
N ILE A 100 -11.74 -0.65 -3.77
CA ILE A 100 -10.31 -0.38 -3.88
C ILE A 100 -9.91 0.53 -2.73
N SER A 101 -9.08 0.03 -1.84
CA SER A 101 -8.61 0.79 -0.69
C SER A 101 -7.12 1.10 -0.78
N PHE A 102 -6.75 2.34 -0.50
CA PHE A 102 -5.37 2.73 -0.30
C PHE A 102 -4.98 2.50 1.16
N ARG A 103 -3.93 1.71 1.37
CA ARG A 103 -3.35 1.46 2.69
C ARG A 103 -2.20 2.42 2.95
N PHE A 104 -2.50 3.50 3.66
CA PHE A 104 -1.51 4.46 4.09
C PHE A 104 -0.86 4.02 5.40
N ASN A 105 0.34 3.45 5.31
CA ASN A 105 1.18 3.17 6.48
C ASN A 105 2.25 4.26 6.58
N TRP A 106 2.47 4.86 7.75
CA TRP A 106 3.54 5.86 7.92
C TRP A 106 4.48 5.52 9.05
N LEU A 107 5.78 5.77 8.86
CA LEU A 107 6.81 5.44 9.82
C LEU A 107 6.88 6.50 10.92
N LEU A 108 6.83 6.04 12.17
CA LEU A 108 7.12 6.85 13.35
C LEU A 108 8.61 6.74 13.72
N LEU A 109 9.10 7.71 14.51
CA LEU A 109 10.46 7.67 15.06
C LEU A 109 10.72 6.44 15.93
N SER A 110 9.67 5.85 16.52
CA SER A 110 9.74 4.59 17.26
C SER A 110 9.95 3.35 16.38
N GLY A 111 9.96 3.48 15.05
CA GLY A 111 10.02 2.37 14.11
C GLY A 111 8.68 1.65 13.88
N MET A 112 7.62 2.05 14.59
CA MET A 112 6.27 1.55 14.32
C MET A 112 5.69 2.19 13.05
N ALA A 113 4.88 1.42 12.32
CA ALA A 113 4.18 1.87 11.13
C ALA A 113 2.65 1.74 11.32
N PRO A 114 2.00 2.67 12.04
CA PRO A 114 0.54 2.76 12.08
C PRO A 114 -0.04 2.87 10.67
N GLN A 115 -1.30 2.44 10.56
CA GLN A 115 -2.00 2.33 9.29
C GLN A 115 -3.32 3.08 9.31
N ARG A 116 -3.67 3.67 8.17
CA ARG A 116 -5.03 4.11 7.85
C ARG A 116 -5.44 3.59 6.47
N LYS A 117 -6.74 3.34 6.30
CA LYS A 117 -7.35 2.94 5.04
C LYS A 117 -8.19 4.09 4.50
N TYR A 118 -8.13 4.31 3.20
CA TYR A 118 -8.95 5.28 2.47
C TYR A 118 -9.53 4.62 1.23
N ASP A 119 -10.72 5.04 0.79
CA ASP A 119 -11.19 4.70 -0.56
C ASP A 119 -10.29 5.44 -1.57
N PHE A 120 -9.60 4.69 -2.43
CA PHE A 120 -8.60 5.28 -3.30
C PHE A 120 -9.21 6.15 -4.40
N LEU A 121 -10.36 5.72 -4.96
CA LEU A 121 -10.98 6.42 -6.08
C LEU A 121 -11.62 7.74 -5.65
N GLU A 122 -11.98 7.86 -4.39
CA GLU A 122 -12.57 9.08 -3.81
C GLU A 122 -11.53 9.95 -3.08
N LEU A 123 -10.29 9.47 -2.92
CA LEU A 123 -9.28 10.14 -2.10
C LEU A 123 -8.79 11.46 -2.72
N LEU A 124 -8.60 11.46 -4.05
CA LEU A 124 -7.94 12.57 -4.74
C LEU A 124 -8.79 13.05 -5.91
N PRO A 125 -8.88 14.38 -6.12
CA PRO A 125 -9.39 14.95 -7.35
C PRO A 125 -8.69 14.40 -8.60
N ALA A 126 -9.40 14.36 -9.72
CA ALA A 126 -8.92 13.84 -11.01
C ALA A 126 -7.55 14.42 -11.43
N LYS A 127 -7.32 15.72 -11.17
CA LYS A 127 -6.03 16.39 -11.44
C LYS A 127 -4.85 15.67 -10.79
N TYR A 128 -4.98 15.20 -9.54
CA TYR A 128 -3.89 14.54 -8.82
C TYR A 128 -3.86 13.04 -9.06
N MET A 129 -4.99 12.42 -9.40
CA MET A 129 -5.02 11.02 -9.86
C MET A 129 -4.13 10.83 -11.09
N ALA A 130 -4.19 11.73 -12.06
CA ALA A 130 -3.33 11.69 -13.25
C ALA A 130 -1.82 11.81 -12.96
N LEU A 131 -1.43 12.26 -11.77
CA LEU A 131 -0.03 12.34 -11.35
C LEU A 131 0.48 11.03 -10.73
N VAL A 132 -0.41 10.10 -10.36
CA VAL A 132 -0.02 8.84 -9.72
C VAL A 132 0.58 7.90 -10.76
N LYS A 133 1.89 7.71 -10.70
CA LYS A 133 2.62 6.86 -11.66
C LYS A 133 3.03 5.50 -11.12
N ARG A 134 3.07 5.35 -9.79
CA ARG A 134 3.64 4.16 -9.12
C ARG A 134 2.63 3.54 -8.19
N VAL A 135 2.11 2.38 -8.58
CA VAL A 135 1.07 1.68 -7.84
C VAL A 135 1.47 0.22 -7.66
N VAL A 136 1.35 -0.28 -6.43
CA VAL A 136 1.44 -1.70 -6.13
C VAL A 136 0.04 -2.18 -5.75
N VAL A 137 -0.50 -3.08 -6.56
CA VAL A 137 -1.86 -3.60 -6.40
C VAL A 137 -1.79 -4.98 -5.77
N ASN A 138 -2.37 -5.10 -4.57
CA ASN A 138 -2.66 -6.39 -3.95
C ASN A 138 -4.11 -6.73 -4.25
N VAL A 139 -4.32 -7.80 -5.01
CA VAL A 139 -5.65 -8.33 -5.28
C VAL A 139 -5.97 -9.37 -4.21
N ASP A 140 -6.98 -9.07 -3.39
CA ASP A 140 -7.48 -10.01 -2.40
C ASP A 140 -8.62 -10.83 -3.00
N HIS A 141 -8.27 -12.01 -3.49
CA HIS A 141 -9.22 -13.02 -3.92
C HIS A 141 -9.53 -13.91 -2.72
N VAL A 142 -10.52 -13.50 -1.94
CA VAL A 142 -10.99 -14.26 -0.77
C VAL A 142 -11.77 -15.48 -1.28
N ASP A 143 -11.03 -16.52 -1.62
CA ASP A 143 -11.49 -17.91 -1.69
C ASP A 143 -10.54 -18.78 -0.87
N SER A 144 -10.11 -18.29 0.30
CA SER A 144 -9.35 -19.10 1.25
C SER A 144 -10.31 -20.08 1.92
N TYR A 145 -10.51 -21.23 1.26
CA TYR A 145 -11.24 -22.39 1.76
C TYR A 145 -10.69 -22.83 3.13
N THR A 146 -11.27 -22.33 4.21
CA THR A 146 -11.06 -22.82 5.57
C THR A 146 -12.08 -23.91 5.94
N GLY A 147 -12.46 -24.75 4.97
CA GLY A 147 -13.33 -25.91 5.19
C GLY A 147 -14.85 -25.67 5.04
N MET A 148 -15.26 -24.58 4.41
CA MET A 148 -16.68 -24.29 4.15
C MET A 148 -17.01 -24.51 2.66
N ILE A 149 -17.98 -25.38 2.36
CA ILE A 149 -18.48 -25.57 0.99
C ILE A 149 -19.53 -24.51 0.74
N LYS A 150 -19.24 -23.54 -0.14
CA LYS A 150 -20.18 -22.48 -0.53
C LYS A 150 -20.85 -22.83 -1.86
N PHE A 151 -22.13 -23.16 -1.82
CA PHE A 151 -22.95 -23.30 -3.01
C PHE A 151 -23.49 -21.92 -3.42
N ASN A 152 -22.90 -21.31 -4.45
CA ASN A 152 -23.49 -20.15 -5.12
C ASN A 152 -24.32 -20.64 -6.30
N VAL A 153 -25.64 -20.50 -6.24
CA VAL A 153 -26.54 -20.75 -7.37
C VAL A 153 -26.95 -19.39 -7.94
N SER A 154 -26.66 -19.18 -9.23
CA SER A 154 -27.09 -18.02 -10.04
C SER A 154 -26.48 -16.65 -9.71
N GLY A 155 -25.18 -16.48 -9.98
CA GLY A 155 -24.51 -15.18 -10.03
C GLY A 155 -23.15 -15.27 -10.74
N LYS A 156 -22.62 -14.14 -11.25
CA LYS A 156 -21.35 -14.11 -12.03
C LYS A 156 -20.08 -14.40 -11.20
N GLY A 157 -20.20 -14.56 -9.87
CA GLY A 157 -19.12 -14.95 -8.97
C GLY A 157 -18.17 -13.82 -8.52
N LEU A 158 -17.30 -14.13 -7.55
CA LEU A 158 -16.32 -13.20 -6.95
C LEU A 158 -15.31 -12.68 -7.96
N THR A 159 -14.83 -13.56 -8.84
CA THR A 159 -13.85 -13.21 -9.90
C THR A 159 -14.39 -12.15 -10.85
N HIS A 160 -15.68 -12.19 -11.20
CA HIS A 160 -16.30 -11.17 -12.03
C HIS A 160 -16.33 -9.80 -11.34
N GLY A 161 -16.66 -9.76 -10.05
CA GLY A 161 -16.64 -8.52 -9.26
C GLY A 161 -15.24 -7.92 -9.14
N LEU A 162 -14.22 -8.76 -8.86
CA LEU A 162 -12.83 -8.33 -8.81
C LEU A 162 -12.35 -7.78 -10.16
N ARG A 163 -12.67 -8.46 -11.27
CA ARG A 163 -12.35 -7.98 -12.61
C ARG A 163 -12.96 -6.60 -12.88
N LYS A 164 -14.20 -6.36 -12.44
CA LYS A 164 -14.84 -5.04 -12.54
C LYS A 164 -14.11 -3.97 -11.71
N GLN A 165 -13.64 -4.30 -10.51
CA GLN A 165 -12.89 -3.34 -9.69
C GLN A 165 -11.51 -3.05 -10.31
N VAL A 166 -10.82 -4.06 -10.83
CA VAL A 166 -9.56 -3.86 -11.55
C VAL A 166 -9.77 -2.99 -12.80
N GLN A 167 -10.85 -3.20 -13.55
CA GLN A 167 -11.19 -2.35 -14.69
C GLN A 167 -11.40 -0.89 -14.25
N ARG A 168 -12.21 -0.65 -13.20
CA ARG A 168 -12.41 0.69 -12.65
C ARG A 168 -11.11 1.36 -12.21
N LEU A 169 -10.14 0.59 -11.71
CA LEU A 169 -8.83 1.11 -11.34
C LEU A 169 -8.05 1.59 -12.56
N ILE A 170 -8.04 0.78 -13.63
CA ILE A 170 -7.36 1.09 -14.88
C ILE A 170 -8.00 2.29 -15.59
N ASP A 171 -9.32 2.44 -15.50
CA ASP A 171 -10.02 3.55 -16.15
C ASP A 171 -9.70 4.92 -15.51
N VAL A 172 -9.17 4.94 -14.28
CA VAL A 172 -8.88 6.16 -13.51
C VAL A 172 -7.38 6.51 -13.48
N LEU A 173 -6.50 5.50 -13.62
CA LEU A 173 -5.04 5.66 -13.64
C LEU A 173 -4.52 5.89 -15.06
#